data_AF-K0S8F5-F1
#
_entry.id   AF-K0S8F5-F1
#
_cell.length_a   1.000
_cell.length_b   1.000
_cell.length_c   1.000
_cell.angle_alpha   90.00
_cell.angle_beta   90.00
_cell.angle_gamma   90.00
#
_symmetry.space_group_name_H-M   'P 1'
#
loop_
_entity.id
_entity.type
_entity.pdbx_description
1 polymer ?
#
loop_
_entity_poly.entity_id
_entity_poly.type
_entity_poly.pdbx_seq_one_letter_code
_entity_poly.pdbx_strand_id
1 'polypeptide(L)'
;MSENVALPPKTVVSNHSRFEIVAAKVKENAQTTSFAKKCSKVELMYCQTAGPGLEEIDIGTLLDRIANFSTLHPRKAAARLELFQSPVLRRNNLDSVVPERGIFSLPSSSLYIATDNGNDGCGFIEEQMLESLLGNNKYARMTVAVQVRIFSPGLGIFKGMLMRKRGITGIELQPSMLKVGPSLTNSESDDAILVINKAGRSPSKPNEYIGRLINPHLTPPPKTFDKDLKPLNKSSDMITNMFIMCELSESLVLDYVKSSRRRDGLRHAYVVGVADPTNSIPFGQVFITGFKHIKTYQDKVIVSRSPCINNLDMRTAKTVVAKPRKMNHDEWEWLNSLPFGVLVFPNPPTGTQSMPEQIANGDLDGDRYFICWDDALVGNIVTQPIEERKASPDTTSTAVQEGKDPSRWFSSMQEMTLEMVGEMAHSSQLIGLFWKLSGNNKVDGMETPDSRSFGDAYKQSLEMKKHGGKLCNNSPKIRPPKFGGIITSVYKKRFCNFFPDRFRALAIALSDSPCNFEYGPAGYRPVSIDVFQSSEFALSISCVGRVARAFS
;
A
#
# COMPACT_ATOMS: atom_id res chain seq x y z
N MET A 1 -3.32 -32.06 -6.70
CA MET A 1 -2.42 -32.39 -7.81
C MET A 1 -1.90 -31.08 -8.35
N SER A 2 -0.70 -30.68 -7.92
CA SER A 2 0.05 -29.61 -8.58
C SER A 2 0.76 -30.25 -9.76
N GLU A 3 0.32 -29.96 -10.98
CA GLU A 3 1.18 -30.18 -12.13
C GLU A 3 2.49 -29.40 -11.88
N ASN A 4 3.64 -30.01 -12.16
CA ASN A 4 4.95 -29.38 -12.01
C ASN A 4 5.02 -28.19 -12.98
N VAL A 5 4.60 -27.00 -12.52
CA VAL A 5 4.83 -25.76 -13.25
C VAL A 5 6.34 -25.57 -13.30
N ALA A 6 6.93 -25.70 -14.48
CA ALA A 6 8.36 -25.47 -14.67
C ALA A 6 8.70 -24.06 -14.16
N LEU A 7 9.62 -24.00 -13.20
CA LEU A 7 10.08 -22.71 -12.68
C LEU A 7 10.76 -21.93 -13.81
N PRO A 8 10.59 -20.60 -13.86
CA PRO A 8 11.29 -19.80 -14.84
C PRO A 8 12.80 -19.89 -14.62
N PRO A 9 13.62 -19.82 -15.68
CA PRO A 9 15.06 -19.91 -15.54
C PRO A 9 15.62 -18.68 -14.82
N LYS A 10 16.64 -18.88 -13.97
CA LYS A 10 17.36 -17.78 -13.30
C LYS A 10 18.02 -16.82 -14.30
N THR A 11 18.57 -17.39 -15.37
CA THR A 11 19.30 -16.67 -16.42
C THR A 11 18.67 -17.00 -17.76
N VAL A 12 18.47 -15.97 -18.58
CA VAL A 12 17.97 -16.09 -19.96
C VAL A 12 19.03 -15.52 -20.89
N VAL A 13 19.29 -16.21 -22.01
CA VAL A 13 20.10 -15.68 -23.10
C VAL A 13 19.18 -15.38 -24.27
N SER A 14 19.20 -14.14 -24.75
CA SER A 14 18.39 -13.70 -25.89
C SER A 14 19.15 -12.63 -26.67
N ASN A 15 19.19 -12.74 -28.00
CA ASN A 15 19.86 -11.78 -28.90
C ASN A 15 21.31 -11.46 -28.46
N HIS A 16 22.11 -12.49 -28.19
CA HIS A 16 23.50 -12.39 -27.70
C HIS A 16 23.66 -11.64 -26.36
N SER A 17 22.56 -11.40 -25.65
CA SER A 17 22.56 -10.72 -24.36
C SER A 17 22.18 -11.70 -23.26
N ARG A 18 22.83 -11.59 -22.10
CA ARG A 18 22.55 -12.37 -20.90
C ARG A 18 21.69 -11.53 -19.97
N PHE A 19 20.66 -12.17 -19.42
CA PHE A 19 19.70 -11.55 -18.53
C PHE A 19 19.55 -12.37 -17.27
N GLU A 20 19.50 -11.72 -16.11
CA GLU A 20 19.33 -12.37 -14.81
C GLU A 20 18.10 -11.83 -14.08
N ILE A 21 17.35 -12.74 -13.45
CA ILE A 21 16.16 -12.34 -12.70
C ILE A 21 16.54 -11.45 -11.52
N VAL A 22 15.81 -10.36 -11.33
CA VAL A 22 15.99 -9.40 -10.22
C VAL A 22 14.78 -9.30 -9.33
N ALA A 23 13.58 -9.56 -9.87
CA ALA A 23 12.34 -9.50 -9.11
C ALA A 23 11.21 -10.26 -9.82
N ALA A 24 10.18 -10.60 -9.04
CA ALA A 24 8.92 -11.09 -9.55
C ALA A 24 7.77 -10.32 -8.88
N LYS A 25 6.74 -9.98 -9.66
CA LYS A 25 5.59 -9.21 -9.16
C LYS A 25 4.29 -9.78 -9.67
N VAL A 26 3.33 -9.97 -8.78
CA VAL A 26 1.95 -10.31 -9.18
C VAL A 26 1.25 -9.07 -9.72
N LYS A 27 0.88 -9.09 -11.00
CA LYS A 27 0.01 -8.10 -11.61
C LYS A 27 -1.39 -8.67 -11.78
N GLU A 28 -2.38 -7.87 -11.39
CA GLU A 28 -3.77 -8.17 -11.74
C GLU A 28 -3.96 -8.03 -13.25
N ASN A 29 -4.63 -9.00 -13.86
CA ASN A 29 -5.02 -8.88 -15.26
C ASN A 29 -6.15 -7.84 -15.37
N ALA A 30 -5.83 -6.68 -15.96
CA ALA A 30 -6.78 -5.59 -16.16
C ALA A 30 -7.97 -5.98 -17.05
N GLN A 31 -7.87 -7.06 -17.83
CA GLN A 31 -8.94 -7.51 -18.74
C GLN A 31 -10.04 -8.31 -18.02
N THR A 32 -9.78 -8.83 -16.82
CA THR A 32 -10.76 -9.63 -16.06
C THR A 32 -11.48 -8.76 -15.03
N THR A 33 -12.79 -8.54 -15.22
CA THR A 33 -13.60 -7.63 -14.39
C THR A 33 -14.06 -8.21 -13.04
N SER A 34 -14.02 -9.53 -12.86
CA SER A 34 -14.46 -10.18 -11.61
C SER A 34 -13.26 -10.52 -10.71
N PHE A 35 -13.28 -10.01 -9.46
CA PHE A 35 -12.28 -10.30 -8.41
C PHE A 35 -12.07 -11.81 -8.18
N ALA A 36 -13.10 -12.63 -8.42
CA ALA A 36 -13.06 -14.08 -8.26
C ALA A 36 -12.45 -14.84 -9.45
N LYS A 37 -12.33 -14.20 -10.62
CA LYS A 37 -11.83 -14.81 -11.87
C LYS A 37 -10.58 -14.11 -12.41
N LYS A 38 -9.98 -13.18 -11.67
CA LYS A 38 -8.72 -12.56 -12.11
C LYS A 38 -7.61 -13.59 -12.06
N CYS A 39 -7.27 -14.16 -13.21
CA CYS A 39 -6.01 -14.87 -13.35
C CYS A 39 -4.91 -13.87 -13.03
N SER A 40 -4.20 -14.15 -11.94
CA SER A 40 -3.03 -13.39 -11.53
C SER A 40 -1.92 -13.73 -12.52
N LYS A 41 -1.33 -12.73 -13.17
CA LYS A 41 -0.10 -12.94 -13.95
C LYS A 41 1.07 -12.59 -13.05
N VAL A 42 2.11 -13.42 -13.07
CA VAL A 42 3.38 -13.07 -12.44
C VAL A 42 4.25 -12.46 -13.52
N GLU A 43 4.63 -11.21 -13.33
CA GLU A 43 5.60 -10.52 -14.16
C GLU A 43 6.99 -10.78 -13.57
N LEU A 44 7.86 -11.33 -14.39
CA LEU A 44 9.26 -11.56 -14.05
C LEU A 44 10.08 -10.43 -14.63
N MET A 45 11.02 -9.93 -13.85
CA MET A 45 11.89 -8.85 -14.26
C MET A 45 13.31 -9.36 -14.34
N TYR A 46 13.91 -9.18 -15.49
CA TYR A 46 15.30 -9.52 -15.73
C TYR A 46 16.10 -8.24 -16.00
N CYS A 47 17.32 -8.21 -15.52
CA CYS A 47 18.30 -7.18 -15.81
C CYS A 47 19.34 -7.75 -16.79
N GLN A 48 19.70 -6.99 -17.81
CA GLN A 48 20.74 -7.38 -18.75
C GLN A 48 22.10 -7.29 -18.06
N THR A 49 22.82 -8.42 -17.95
CA THR A 49 24.13 -8.50 -17.28
C THR A 49 25.30 -8.62 -18.23
N ALA A 50 25.06 -8.97 -19.50
CA ALA A 50 26.08 -8.95 -20.55
C ALA A 50 25.43 -8.82 -21.92
N GLY A 51 26.19 -8.38 -22.93
CA GLY A 51 25.75 -8.35 -24.32
C GLY A 51 26.51 -7.33 -25.17
N PRO A 52 26.14 -7.17 -26.44
CA PRO A 52 26.80 -6.21 -27.33
C PRO A 52 26.77 -4.79 -26.75
N GLY A 53 27.95 -4.19 -26.53
CA GLY A 53 28.10 -2.84 -26.00
C GLY A 53 27.88 -2.69 -24.48
N LEU A 54 27.73 -3.79 -23.74
CA LEU A 54 27.60 -3.78 -22.29
C LEU A 54 28.73 -4.61 -21.67
N GLU A 55 29.59 -3.96 -20.89
CA GLU A 55 30.53 -4.66 -20.02
C GLU A 55 29.76 -5.56 -19.04
N GLU A 56 30.32 -6.73 -18.72
CA GLU A 56 29.64 -7.66 -17.83
C GLU A 56 29.41 -7.04 -16.43
N ILE A 57 28.16 -7.04 -15.97
CA ILE A 57 27.75 -6.45 -14.69
C ILE A 57 27.39 -7.54 -13.70
N ASP A 58 27.98 -7.50 -12.51
CA ASP A 58 27.50 -8.21 -11.33
C ASP A 58 26.40 -7.39 -10.64
N ILE A 59 25.14 -7.85 -10.74
CA ILE A 59 23.99 -7.13 -10.18
C ILE A 59 24.07 -7.04 -8.66
N GLY A 60 24.55 -8.09 -7.98
CA GLY A 60 24.67 -8.11 -6.53
C GLY A 60 25.59 -7.00 -6.03
N THR A 61 26.75 -6.88 -6.67
CA THR A 61 27.73 -5.83 -6.42
C THR A 61 27.15 -4.44 -6.72
N LEU A 62 26.42 -4.29 -7.83
CA LEU A 62 25.76 -3.02 -8.17
C LEU A 62 24.71 -2.61 -7.13
N LEU A 63 23.92 -3.56 -6.63
CA LEU A 63 22.90 -3.31 -5.61
C LEU A 63 23.54 -2.99 -4.25
N ASP A 64 24.64 -3.67 -3.90
CA ASP A 64 25.39 -3.40 -2.66
C ASP A 64 26.01 -2.00 -2.65
N ARG A 65 26.35 -1.43 -3.82
CA ARG A 65 26.76 -0.02 -3.96
C ARG A 65 25.65 0.98 -3.63
N ILE A 66 24.38 0.57 -3.77
CA ILE A 66 23.24 1.43 -3.51
C ILE A 66 22.79 1.32 -2.05
N ALA A 67 22.76 0.12 -1.49
CA ALA A 67 22.35 -0.14 -0.12
C ALA A 67 22.75 -1.54 0.34
N ASN A 68 22.81 -1.78 1.65
CA ASN A 68 23.24 -3.05 2.20
C ASN A 68 22.12 -4.11 2.20
N PHE A 69 21.88 -4.71 1.03
CA PHE A 69 20.92 -5.81 0.88
C PHE A 69 21.40 -7.10 1.53
N SER A 70 22.72 -7.30 1.65
CA SER A 70 23.33 -8.52 2.21
C SER A 70 22.91 -8.85 3.64
N THR A 71 22.53 -7.84 4.44
CA THR A 71 22.02 -8.02 5.82
C THR A 71 20.56 -8.44 5.89
N LEU A 72 19.81 -8.39 4.78
CA LEU A 72 18.41 -8.74 4.74
C LEU A 72 18.21 -10.24 4.50
N HIS A 73 17.16 -10.80 5.10
CA HIS A 73 16.65 -12.11 4.68
C HIS A 73 16.35 -12.09 3.18
N PRO A 74 16.71 -13.12 2.38
CA PRO A 74 16.53 -13.15 0.93
C PRO A 74 15.11 -12.75 0.46
N ARG A 75 14.10 -13.26 1.16
CA ARG A 75 12.69 -12.93 0.93
C ARG A 75 12.37 -11.44 1.11
N LYS A 76 12.97 -10.79 2.12
CA LYS A 76 12.83 -9.35 2.38
C LYS A 76 13.61 -8.54 1.35
N ALA A 77 14.81 -8.98 0.97
CA ALA A 77 15.59 -8.36 -0.11
C ALA A 77 14.79 -8.32 -1.42
N ALA A 78 14.19 -9.46 -1.83
CA ALA A 78 13.32 -9.54 -3.01
C ALA A 78 12.18 -8.51 -2.95
N ALA A 79 11.48 -8.41 -1.81
CA ALA A 79 10.41 -7.43 -1.61
C ALA A 79 10.91 -5.97 -1.65
N ARG A 80 12.16 -5.69 -1.26
CA ARG A 80 12.76 -4.34 -1.33
C ARG A 80 13.21 -3.98 -2.74
N LEU A 81 13.54 -4.94 -3.60
CA LEU A 81 13.84 -4.68 -5.00
C LEU A 81 12.62 -4.19 -5.80
N GLU A 82 11.40 -4.45 -5.32
CA GLU A 82 10.20 -3.82 -5.90
C GLU A 82 10.20 -2.28 -5.81
N LEU A 83 11.01 -1.69 -4.93
CA LEU A 83 11.08 -0.24 -4.78
C LEU A 83 11.63 0.45 -6.03
N PHE A 84 12.56 -0.18 -6.75
CA PHE A 84 13.12 0.29 -8.03
C PHE A 84 12.10 0.29 -9.17
N GLN A 85 10.98 -0.41 -9.00
CA GLN A 85 9.92 -0.54 -10.00
C GLN A 85 8.75 0.40 -9.70
N SER A 86 8.90 1.29 -8.72
CA SER A 86 7.84 2.21 -8.34
C SER A 86 7.52 3.12 -9.52
N PRO A 87 6.24 3.23 -9.95
CA PRO A 87 5.90 4.07 -11.09
C PRO A 87 6.21 5.52 -10.75
N VAL A 88 7.01 6.17 -11.59
CA VAL A 88 7.43 7.56 -11.39
C VAL A 88 6.33 8.52 -11.85
N LEU A 89 6.19 9.64 -11.14
CA LEU A 89 5.37 10.76 -11.57
C LEU A 89 5.87 11.27 -12.93
N ARG A 90 5.05 11.14 -13.97
CA ARG A 90 5.31 11.70 -15.31
C ARG A 90 4.58 13.03 -15.45
N ARG A 91 5.26 14.03 -15.99
CA ARG A 91 4.67 15.34 -16.28
C ARG A 91 4.08 15.29 -17.68
N ASN A 92 2.75 15.35 -17.77
CA ASN A 92 2.06 15.14 -19.04
C ASN A 92 1.76 16.40 -19.86
N ASN A 93 2.02 17.64 -19.40
CA ASN A 93 1.78 18.90 -20.15
C ASN A 93 2.05 20.16 -19.27
N LEU A 94 3.28 20.40 -18.81
CA LEU A 94 3.58 21.62 -18.03
C LEU A 94 4.99 22.10 -18.35
N ASP A 95 5.12 23.41 -18.60
CA ASP A 95 6.30 24.18 -19.04
C ASP A 95 7.70 23.60 -18.70
N SER A 96 8.59 23.75 -19.68
CA SER A 96 9.87 23.06 -19.95
C SER A 96 11.00 23.13 -18.91
N VAL A 97 10.77 23.70 -17.72
CA VAL A 97 11.84 23.97 -16.74
C VAL A 97 12.07 22.83 -15.74
N VAL A 98 11.18 21.83 -15.69
CA VAL A 98 11.22 20.74 -14.70
C VAL A 98 11.58 19.43 -15.39
N PRO A 99 12.35 18.53 -14.74
CA PRO A 99 12.57 17.18 -15.25
C PRO A 99 11.27 16.52 -15.71
N GLU A 100 11.31 15.88 -16.88
CA GLU A 100 10.17 15.19 -17.50
C GLU A 100 9.56 14.13 -16.55
N ARG A 101 10.39 13.62 -15.63
CA ARG A 101 10.10 12.57 -14.66
C ARG A 101 10.39 13.09 -13.26
N GLY A 102 9.58 12.71 -12.28
CA GLY A 102 9.81 13.00 -10.86
C GLY A 102 10.98 12.21 -10.26
N ILE A 103 12.16 12.29 -10.87
CA ILE A 103 13.43 11.72 -10.40
C ILE A 103 14.40 12.88 -10.27
N PHE A 104 15.00 13.02 -9.08
CA PHE A 104 15.86 14.15 -8.76
C PHE A 104 17.14 13.64 -8.10
N SER A 105 18.29 14.15 -8.54
CA SER A 105 19.53 14.01 -7.78
C SER A 105 19.58 15.11 -6.73
N LEU A 106 19.87 14.73 -5.49
CA LEU A 106 19.97 15.62 -4.35
C LEU A 106 21.30 15.38 -3.65
N PRO A 107 21.97 16.42 -3.13
CA PRO A 107 23.13 16.20 -2.28
C PRO A 107 22.68 15.49 -0.98
N SER A 108 23.44 14.52 -0.47
CA SER A 108 23.07 13.86 0.81
C SER A 108 22.98 14.82 1.99
N SER A 109 23.64 15.98 1.95
CA SER A 109 23.50 17.04 2.96
C SER A 109 22.09 17.64 3.03
N SER A 110 21.25 17.42 2.01
CA SER A 110 19.83 17.81 2.04
C SER A 110 18.94 16.78 2.76
N LEU A 111 19.49 15.64 3.18
CA LEU A 111 18.78 14.57 3.88
C LEU A 111 19.32 14.43 5.30
N TYR A 112 18.44 14.28 6.27
CA TYR A 112 18.83 13.93 7.63
C TYR A 112 17.78 13.03 8.28
N ILE A 113 18.23 12.13 9.14
CA ILE A 113 17.36 11.22 9.88
C ILE A 113 17.01 11.89 11.21
N ALA A 114 15.72 12.15 11.44
CA ALA A 114 15.22 12.68 12.69
C ALA A 114 15.08 11.59 13.76
N THR A 115 14.88 12.03 15.00
CA THR A 115 14.45 11.14 16.09
C THR A 115 13.09 10.56 15.78
N ASP A 116 12.91 9.28 16.08
CA ASP A 116 11.64 8.60 15.88
C ASP A 116 10.56 9.21 16.79
N ASN A 117 9.57 9.84 16.16
CA ASN A 117 8.42 10.43 16.85
C ASN A 117 7.22 9.47 16.89
N GLY A 118 7.41 8.18 16.57
CA GLY A 118 6.38 7.15 16.53
C GLY A 118 5.43 7.28 15.33
N ASN A 119 5.84 8.02 14.30
CA ASN A 119 5.08 8.17 13.07
C ASN A 119 5.65 7.26 11.98
N ASP A 120 5.01 6.11 11.82
CA ASP A 120 5.49 5.10 10.89
C ASP A 120 5.32 5.53 9.43
N GLY A 121 6.43 5.77 8.75
CA GLY A 121 6.47 5.96 7.31
C GLY A 121 6.23 7.38 6.79
N CYS A 122 6.20 8.41 7.63
CA CYS A 122 6.05 9.81 7.18
C CYS A 122 7.16 10.72 7.68
N GLY A 123 7.93 11.27 6.76
CA GLY A 123 8.91 12.33 6.99
C GLY A 123 8.39 13.69 6.59
N PHE A 124 9.28 14.67 6.55
CA PHE A 124 8.96 16.05 6.17
C PHE A 124 9.86 16.59 5.07
N ILE A 125 9.35 17.54 4.30
CA ILE A 125 10.10 18.25 3.27
C ILE A 125 9.88 19.76 3.40
N GLU A 126 10.96 20.51 3.27
CA GLU A 126 10.94 21.97 3.24
C GLU A 126 9.99 22.48 2.13
N GLU A 127 9.16 23.48 2.47
CA GLU A 127 8.14 24.03 1.58
C GLU A 127 8.71 24.50 0.23
N GLN A 128 9.80 25.27 0.27
CA GLN A 128 10.44 25.79 -0.95
C GLN A 128 11.06 24.68 -1.79
N MET A 129 11.68 23.68 -1.15
CA MET A 129 12.24 22.53 -1.84
C MET A 129 11.15 21.72 -2.56
N LEU A 130 10.04 21.41 -1.89
CA LEU A 130 8.91 20.71 -2.50
C LEU A 130 8.34 21.50 -3.68
N GLU A 131 8.21 22.81 -3.56
CA GLU A 131 7.72 23.65 -4.65
C GLU A 131 8.68 23.65 -5.84
N SER A 132 9.98 23.75 -5.59
CA SER A 132 11.03 23.70 -6.61
C SER A 132 11.02 22.37 -7.36
N LEU A 133 11.00 21.24 -6.66
CA LEU A 133 10.95 19.90 -7.26
C LEU A 133 9.72 19.71 -8.15
N LEU A 134 8.60 20.36 -7.84
CA LEU A 134 7.36 20.28 -8.61
C LEU A 134 7.21 21.42 -9.65
N GLY A 135 8.20 22.32 -9.73
CA GLY A 135 8.28 23.37 -10.74
C GLY A 135 7.62 24.68 -10.42
N ASN A 136 7.59 25.09 -9.14
CA ASN A 136 7.22 26.44 -8.66
C ASN A 136 5.89 27.00 -9.20
N ASN A 137 4.98 26.13 -9.61
CA ASN A 137 3.69 26.50 -10.19
C ASN A 137 2.57 26.37 -9.15
N LYS A 138 1.34 26.73 -9.55
CA LYS A 138 0.17 26.61 -8.67
C LYS A 138 -0.01 25.19 -8.13
N TYR A 139 0.25 24.16 -8.94
CA TYR A 139 0.13 22.77 -8.49
C TYR A 139 1.17 22.40 -7.45
N ALA A 140 2.40 22.90 -7.60
CA ALA A 140 3.47 22.75 -6.63
C ALA A 140 3.06 23.37 -5.28
N ARG A 141 2.58 24.62 -5.29
CA ARG A 141 2.06 25.35 -4.10
C ARG A 141 0.88 24.66 -3.41
N MET A 142 0.02 24.00 -4.19
CA MET A 142 -1.12 23.27 -3.63
C MET A 142 -0.75 21.87 -3.12
N THR A 143 0.46 21.38 -3.39
CA THR A 143 0.87 20.03 -2.96
C THR A 143 1.24 20.06 -1.48
N VAL A 144 0.49 19.30 -0.70
CA VAL A 144 0.64 19.18 0.75
C VAL A 144 1.60 18.05 1.11
N ALA A 145 1.52 16.91 0.42
CA ALA A 145 2.38 15.76 0.68
C ALA A 145 2.69 14.97 -0.59
N VAL A 146 3.82 14.28 -0.59
CA VAL A 146 4.25 13.41 -1.68
C VAL A 146 4.66 12.02 -1.20
N GLN A 147 4.37 10.97 -1.97
CA GLN A 147 4.89 9.62 -1.69
C GLN A 147 6.20 9.42 -2.44
N VAL A 148 7.23 9.00 -1.73
CA VAL A 148 8.60 8.99 -2.26
C VAL A 148 9.28 7.64 -2.11
N ARG A 149 10.31 7.44 -2.93
CA ARG A 149 11.42 6.52 -2.68
C ARG A 149 12.69 7.35 -2.70
N ILE A 150 13.59 7.10 -1.76
CA ILE A 150 14.90 7.77 -1.72
C ILE A 150 15.96 6.69 -1.69
N PHE A 151 16.95 6.80 -2.56
CA PHE A 151 18.09 5.91 -2.66
C PHE A 151 19.33 6.73 -2.37
N SER A 152 19.97 6.51 -1.23
CA SER A 152 21.21 7.19 -0.83
C SER A 152 22.19 6.12 -0.38
N PRO A 153 23.37 5.97 -1.02
CA PRO A 153 24.37 5.00 -0.57
C PRO A 153 24.73 5.18 0.91
N GLY A 154 24.94 6.42 1.35
CA GLY A 154 25.33 6.74 2.72
C GLY A 154 24.22 6.60 3.78
N LEU A 155 22.94 6.64 3.39
CA LEU A 155 21.81 6.57 4.34
C LEU A 155 20.93 5.32 4.18
N GLY A 156 20.95 4.67 3.02
CA GLY A 156 20.12 3.52 2.65
C GLY A 156 18.94 3.84 1.74
N ILE A 157 17.95 2.95 1.73
CA ILE A 157 16.73 3.08 0.92
C ILE A 157 15.54 3.39 1.79
N PHE A 158 14.86 4.49 1.48
CA PHE A 158 13.67 4.95 2.21
C PHE A 158 12.40 4.82 1.37
N LYS A 159 11.29 4.51 2.03
CA LYS A 159 9.92 4.55 1.48
C LYS A 159 8.99 5.21 2.48
N GLY A 160 8.20 6.16 2.00
CA GLY A 160 7.13 6.73 2.80
C GLY A 160 6.48 7.94 2.15
N MET A 161 5.80 8.72 2.97
CA MET A 161 5.31 10.06 2.64
C MET A 161 6.30 11.13 3.11
N LEU A 162 6.37 12.24 2.38
CA LEU A 162 6.95 13.49 2.86
C LEU A 162 5.84 14.54 2.93
N MET A 163 5.57 15.02 4.14
CA MET A 163 4.65 16.10 4.40
C MET A 163 5.38 17.45 4.33
N ARG A 164 4.78 18.44 3.67
CA ARG A 164 5.28 19.81 3.66
C ARG A 164 5.39 20.35 5.09
N LYS A 165 6.55 20.90 5.46
CA LYS A 165 6.81 21.48 6.79
C LYS A 165 7.56 22.81 6.66
N ARG A 166 7.21 23.76 7.53
CA ARG A 166 7.89 25.06 7.66
C ARG A 166 8.99 24.99 8.71
N GLY A 167 10.00 25.83 8.57
CA GLY A 167 11.08 25.95 9.57
C GLY A 167 12.08 24.79 9.57
N ILE A 168 12.11 23.97 8.53
CA ILE A 168 13.15 22.96 8.29
C ILE A 168 13.91 23.29 7.01
N THR A 169 15.13 22.78 6.89
CA THR A 169 15.96 22.88 5.68
C THR A 169 16.15 21.47 5.12
N GLY A 170 15.80 21.25 3.85
CA GLY A 170 15.92 19.92 3.22
C GLY A 170 14.80 18.93 3.58
N ILE A 171 15.16 17.66 3.73
CA ILE A 171 14.24 16.52 3.95
C ILE A 171 14.56 15.83 5.27
N GLU A 172 13.56 15.79 6.15
CA GLU A 172 13.57 15.08 7.42
C GLU A 172 13.04 13.65 7.22
N LEU A 173 13.90 12.65 7.37
CA LEU A 173 13.55 11.23 7.24
C LEU A 173 13.30 10.62 8.62
N GLN A 174 12.26 9.80 8.74
CA GLN A 174 12.00 9.03 9.96
C GLN A 174 12.65 7.65 9.87
N PRO A 175 13.16 7.07 10.98
CA PRO A 175 13.76 5.73 10.98
C PRO A 175 12.83 4.64 10.41
N SER A 176 11.53 4.73 10.69
CA SER A 176 10.50 3.82 10.17
C SER A 176 10.38 3.83 8.63
N MET A 177 10.86 4.87 7.95
CA MET A 177 10.92 4.94 6.49
C MET A 177 12.06 4.09 5.91
N LEU A 178 13.11 3.79 6.68
CA LEU A 178 14.27 3.02 6.25
C LEU A 178 13.90 1.56 5.97
N LYS A 179 14.09 1.12 4.72
CA LYS A 179 13.71 -0.23 4.25
C LYS A 179 14.92 -1.13 4.01
N VAL A 180 16.07 -0.54 3.67
CA VAL A 180 17.39 -1.18 3.52
C VAL A 180 18.42 -0.23 4.11
N GLY A 181 19.35 -0.73 4.92
CA GLY A 181 20.41 0.10 5.54
C GLY A 181 21.40 0.68 4.53
N PRO A 182 22.28 1.60 4.97
CA PRO A 182 23.30 2.21 4.13
C PRO A 182 24.24 1.16 3.52
N SER A 183 24.79 1.47 2.35
CA SER A 183 25.79 0.64 1.68
C SER A 183 27.01 0.42 2.57
N LEU A 184 27.62 -0.77 2.47
CA LEU A 184 28.91 -1.08 3.10
C LEU A 184 30.10 -0.82 2.16
N THR A 185 29.83 -0.53 0.89
CA THR A 185 30.87 -0.20 -0.08
C THR A 185 31.05 1.30 -0.12
N ASN A 186 32.29 1.77 -0.23
CA ASN A 186 32.56 3.20 -0.44
C ASN A 186 31.93 3.61 -1.79
N SER A 187 30.85 4.38 -1.75
CA SER A 187 30.30 4.98 -2.96
C SER A 187 31.16 6.16 -3.37
N GLU A 188 31.44 6.27 -4.67
CA GLU A 188 32.13 7.44 -5.23
C GLU A 188 31.25 8.71 -5.20
N SER A 189 29.94 8.53 -5.03
CA SER A 189 28.95 9.61 -4.98
C SER A 189 28.24 9.62 -3.63
N ASP A 190 28.15 10.81 -3.05
CA ASP A 190 27.31 11.14 -1.91
C ASP A 190 25.93 11.66 -2.35
N ASP A 191 25.56 11.55 -3.62
CA ASP A 191 24.25 11.99 -4.07
C ASP A 191 23.16 10.96 -3.72
N ALA A 192 22.00 11.49 -3.37
CA ALA A 192 20.78 10.73 -3.17
C ALA A 192 19.84 10.92 -4.37
N ILE A 193 19.19 9.83 -4.78
CA ILE A 193 18.15 9.86 -5.80
C ILE A 193 16.79 9.87 -5.12
N LEU A 194 16.06 10.98 -5.26
CA LEU A 194 14.67 11.11 -4.86
C LEU A 194 13.74 10.77 -6.04
N VAL A 195 12.82 9.84 -5.80
CA VAL A 195 11.78 9.45 -6.76
C VAL A 195 10.41 9.78 -6.17
N ILE A 196 9.66 10.68 -6.83
CA ILE A 196 8.26 10.96 -6.52
C ILE A 196 7.37 9.97 -7.27
N ASN A 197 6.60 9.19 -6.54
CA ASN A 197 5.73 8.16 -7.11
C ASN A 197 4.54 8.79 -7.85
N LYS A 198 4.09 8.17 -8.94
CA LYS A 198 2.92 8.56 -9.74
C LYS A 198 1.65 8.71 -8.91
N ALA A 199 1.45 7.83 -7.93
CA ALA A 199 0.30 7.89 -7.02
C ALA A 199 0.50 8.86 -5.85
N GLY A 200 1.73 9.41 -5.72
CA GLY A 200 2.27 10.05 -4.54
C GLY A 200 2.17 11.55 -4.54
N ARG A 201 1.02 12.12 -4.86
CA ARG A 201 0.78 13.55 -4.66
C ARG A 201 -0.58 13.77 -4.02
N SER A 202 -0.57 14.55 -2.95
CA SER A 202 -1.76 14.95 -2.23
C SER A 202 -1.84 16.47 -2.10
N PRO A 203 -3.01 17.08 -2.34
CA PRO A 203 -4.29 16.44 -2.63
C PRO A 203 -4.33 15.76 -4.01
N SER A 204 -5.11 14.68 -4.11
CA SER A 204 -5.43 14.05 -5.39
C SER A 204 -6.45 14.91 -6.15
N LYS A 205 -6.55 14.75 -7.48
CA LYS A 205 -7.53 15.51 -8.27
C LYS A 205 -8.98 15.33 -7.77
N PRO A 206 -9.46 14.12 -7.41
CA PRO A 206 -10.77 13.98 -6.76
C PRO A 206 -10.88 14.78 -5.45
N ASN A 207 -9.85 14.78 -4.61
CA ASN A 207 -9.86 15.54 -3.36
C ASN A 207 -9.86 17.05 -3.60
N GLU A 208 -9.14 17.55 -4.61
CA GLU A 208 -9.23 18.97 -4.99
C GLU A 208 -10.68 19.38 -5.33
N TYR A 209 -11.43 18.52 -6.02
CA TYR A 209 -12.83 18.78 -6.35
C TYR A 209 -13.76 18.66 -5.15
N ILE A 210 -13.54 17.69 -4.26
CA ILE A 210 -14.26 17.61 -2.98
C ILE A 210 -14.00 18.87 -2.15
N GLY A 211 -12.74 19.36 -2.11
CA GLY A 211 -12.37 20.62 -1.46
C GLY A 211 -13.17 21.82 -1.95
N ARG A 212 -13.45 21.87 -3.27
CA ARG A 212 -14.31 22.90 -3.87
C ARG A 212 -15.80 22.72 -3.55
N LEU A 213 -16.26 21.51 -3.26
CA LEU A 213 -17.64 21.27 -2.83
C LEU A 213 -17.87 21.72 -1.39
N ILE A 214 -16.89 21.50 -0.52
CA ILE A 214 -17.01 21.79 0.91
C ILE A 214 -16.68 23.25 1.27
N ASN A 215 -15.94 23.94 0.40
CA ASN A 215 -15.62 25.36 0.59
C ASN A 215 -16.52 26.23 -0.30
N PRO A 216 -17.50 26.95 0.27
CA PRO A 216 -18.45 27.76 -0.50
C PRO A 216 -17.80 28.97 -1.20
N HIS A 217 -16.56 29.33 -0.85
CA HIS A 217 -15.83 30.44 -1.45
C HIS A 217 -15.01 30.04 -2.69
N LEU A 218 -14.91 28.74 -2.99
CA LEU A 218 -14.20 28.25 -4.17
C LEU A 218 -15.16 28.04 -5.34
N THR A 219 -14.64 28.14 -6.56
CA THR A 219 -15.40 27.79 -7.76
C THR A 219 -15.83 26.31 -7.68
N PRO A 220 -17.13 25.99 -7.86
CA PRO A 220 -17.61 24.62 -7.84
C PRO A 220 -16.85 23.72 -8.84
N PRO A 221 -16.75 22.40 -8.57
CA PRO A 221 -16.11 21.49 -9.52
C PRO A 221 -16.88 21.43 -10.85
N PRO A 222 -16.16 21.19 -11.97
CA PRO A 222 -16.79 21.10 -13.29
C PRO A 222 -17.78 19.93 -13.35
N LYS A 223 -18.78 20.01 -14.24
CA LYS A 223 -19.79 18.93 -14.45
C LYS A 223 -19.16 17.55 -14.73
N THR A 224 -17.98 17.52 -15.33
CA THR A 224 -17.22 16.28 -15.58
C THR A 224 -16.87 15.52 -14.31
N PHE A 225 -16.78 16.18 -13.16
CA PHE A 225 -16.51 15.54 -11.87
C PHE A 225 -17.60 14.54 -11.47
N ASP A 226 -18.84 14.65 -12.00
CA ASP A 226 -19.90 13.66 -11.70
C ASP A 226 -19.52 12.24 -12.13
N LYS A 227 -18.71 12.12 -13.19
CA LYS A 227 -18.22 10.84 -13.69
C LYS A 227 -17.06 10.30 -12.84
N ASP A 228 -16.36 11.19 -12.14
CA ASP A 228 -15.23 10.87 -11.26
C ASP A 228 -15.68 10.68 -9.80
N LEU A 229 -16.95 10.92 -9.48
CA LEU A 229 -17.53 10.61 -8.19
C LEU A 229 -17.30 9.12 -7.92
N LYS A 230 -16.76 8.83 -6.74
CA LYS A 230 -16.61 7.48 -6.22
C LYS A 230 -17.62 7.28 -5.10
N PRO A 231 -18.93 7.19 -5.41
CA PRO A 231 -19.90 6.92 -4.37
C PRO A 231 -19.56 5.60 -3.71
N LEU A 232 -19.97 5.45 -2.45
CA LEU A 232 -20.06 4.12 -1.87
C LEU A 232 -21.01 3.32 -2.77
N ASN A 233 -20.58 2.18 -3.25
CA ASN A 233 -21.38 1.33 -4.11
C ASN A 233 -21.65 0.01 -3.38
N LYS A 234 -22.62 -0.76 -3.88
CA LYS A 234 -22.88 -2.13 -3.39
C LYS A 234 -21.71 -3.11 -3.60
N SER A 235 -20.55 -2.63 -4.08
CA SER A 235 -19.31 -3.38 -4.20
C SER A 235 -18.16 -2.78 -3.38
N SER A 236 -18.40 -1.70 -2.62
CA SER A 236 -17.56 -1.19 -1.54
C SER A 236 -17.95 -1.89 -0.24
N ASP A 237 -18.17 -3.21 -0.35
CA ASP A 237 -18.73 -4.10 0.66
C ASP A 237 -18.05 -3.89 2.01
N MET A 238 -16.73 -3.67 2.02
CA MET A 238 -15.99 -3.49 3.28
C MET A 238 -16.50 -2.32 4.11
N ILE A 239 -16.65 -1.12 3.53
CA ILE A 239 -17.04 0.07 4.30
C ILE A 239 -18.52 0.02 4.68
N THR A 240 -19.40 -0.35 3.76
CA THR A 240 -20.83 -0.45 4.04
C THR A 240 -21.13 -1.55 5.05
N ASN A 241 -20.44 -2.68 4.95
CA ASN A 241 -20.61 -3.74 5.94
C ASN A 241 -19.99 -3.34 7.28
N MET A 242 -18.91 -2.55 7.28
CA MET A 242 -18.32 -2.00 8.50
C MET A 242 -19.30 -1.08 9.23
N PHE A 243 -20.03 -0.24 8.51
CA PHE A 243 -21.10 0.58 9.10
C PHE A 243 -22.14 -0.29 9.81
N ILE A 244 -22.58 -1.37 9.18
CA ILE A 244 -23.54 -2.31 9.77
C ILE A 244 -22.95 -3.02 11.01
N MET A 245 -21.66 -3.40 10.97
CA MET A 245 -20.96 -3.96 12.15
C MET A 245 -20.85 -2.95 13.30
N CYS A 246 -20.80 -1.66 12.99
CA CYS A 246 -20.81 -0.58 13.98
C CYS A 246 -22.24 -0.13 14.32
N GLU A 247 -23.19 -1.09 14.25
CA GLU A 247 -24.59 -0.97 14.66
C GLU A 247 -25.43 0.06 13.87
N LEU A 248 -24.97 0.53 12.71
CA LEU A 248 -25.81 1.36 11.84
C LEU A 248 -26.89 0.53 11.16
N SER A 249 -28.11 1.07 11.10
CA SER A 249 -29.21 0.41 10.39
C SER A 249 -28.92 0.33 8.89
N GLU A 250 -29.29 -0.81 8.27
CA GLU A 250 -29.09 -1.01 6.83
C GLU A 250 -29.79 0.07 6.00
N SER A 251 -30.97 0.53 6.43
CA SER A 251 -31.69 1.61 5.76
C SER A 251 -30.88 2.91 5.74
N LEU A 252 -30.31 3.32 6.87
CA LEU A 252 -29.50 4.53 6.97
C LEU A 252 -28.24 4.45 6.09
N VAL A 253 -27.58 3.29 6.06
CA VAL A 253 -26.42 3.04 5.19
C VAL A 253 -26.83 3.11 3.72
N LEU A 254 -27.95 2.50 3.33
CA LEU A 254 -28.46 2.51 1.96
C LEU A 254 -28.88 3.92 1.51
N ASP A 255 -29.47 4.70 2.40
CA ASP A 255 -29.86 6.09 2.15
C ASP A 255 -28.63 6.95 1.87
N TYR A 256 -27.56 6.78 2.65
CA TYR A 256 -26.29 7.47 2.38
C TYR A 256 -25.61 7.00 1.09
N VAL A 257 -25.60 5.69 0.82
CA VAL A 257 -25.11 5.12 -0.44
C VAL A 257 -25.86 5.71 -1.64
N LYS A 258 -27.17 5.95 -1.51
CA LYS A 258 -27.98 6.58 -2.56
C LYS A 258 -27.67 8.07 -2.69
N SER A 259 -27.58 8.81 -1.59
CA SER A 259 -27.34 10.26 -1.59
C SER A 259 -25.93 10.63 -2.08
N SER A 260 -24.91 9.86 -1.70
CA SER A 260 -23.49 10.07 -2.07
C SER A 260 -23.18 9.92 -3.55
N ARG A 261 -24.14 9.45 -4.36
CA ARG A 261 -24.06 9.44 -5.84
C ARG A 261 -24.19 10.82 -6.46
N ARG A 262 -24.60 11.81 -5.67
CA ARG A 262 -24.75 13.20 -6.09
C ARG A 262 -23.77 14.08 -5.32
N ARG A 263 -23.33 15.18 -5.93
CA ARG A 263 -22.36 16.11 -5.32
C ARG A 263 -22.84 16.68 -3.99
N ASP A 264 -24.11 17.06 -3.94
CA ASP A 264 -24.76 17.64 -2.77
C ASP A 264 -24.89 16.65 -1.62
N GLY A 265 -24.93 15.34 -1.90
CA GLY A 265 -24.98 14.26 -0.91
C GLY A 265 -23.64 13.61 -0.57
N LEU A 266 -22.53 13.96 -1.24
CA LEU A 266 -21.22 13.37 -0.96
C LEU A 266 -20.65 13.94 0.35
N ARG A 267 -20.48 13.08 1.36
CA ARG A 267 -19.92 13.42 2.69
C ARG A 267 -18.80 12.47 3.12
N HIS A 268 -18.01 12.03 2.14
CA HIS A 268 -16.81 11.22 2.40
C HIS A 268 -15.70 11.50 1.40
N ALA A 269 -14.48 11.12 1.75
CA ALA A 269 -13.32 11.16 0.87
C ALA A 269 -12.33 10.05 1.23
N TYR A 270 -11.42 9.76 0.29
CA TYR A 270 -10.23 8.97 0.56
C TYR A 270 -9.01 9.89 0.51
N VAL A 271 -8.37 10.09 1.65
CA VAL A 271 -7.24 11.01 1.81
C VAL A 271 -6.02 10.24 2.29
N VAL A 272 -4.82 10.72 1.99
CA VAL A 272 -3.62 10.10 2.57
C VAL A 272 -3.49 10.50 4.05
N GLY A 273 -2.98 9.60 4.87
CA GLY A 273 -2.54 9.93 6.22
C GLY A 273 -1.15 10.55 6.20
N VAL A 274 -0.91 11.57 7.03
CA VAL A 274 0.42 12.12 7.29
C VAL A 274 0.61 12.44 8.77
N ALA A 275 1.85 12.61 9.20
CA ALA A 275 2.22 13.05 10.54
C ALA A 275 1.98 14.55 10.73
N ASP A 276 1.77 14.98 11.98
CA ASP A 276 1.60 16.38 12.34
C ASP A 276 2.93 17.16 12.21
N PRO A 277 3.05 18.10 11.25
CA PRO A 277 4.26 18.89 11.07
C PRO A 277 4.53 19.89 12.21
N THR A 278 3.54 20.14 13.08
CA THR A 278 3.59 21.14 14.15
C THR A 278 3.81 20.56 15.55
N ASN A 279 3.73 19.23 15.70
CA ASN A 279 3.74 18.54 17.01
C ASN A 279 2.71 19.10 18.02
N SER A 280 1.64 19.74 17.55
CA SER A 280 0.72 20.52 18.39
C SER A 280 -0.73 20.02 18.35
N ILE A 281 -1.05 19.08 17.45
CA ILE A 281 -2.35 18.41 17.43
C ILE A 281 -2.44 17.48 18.65
N PRO A 282 -3.49 17.60 19.49
CA PRO A 282 -3.66 16.71 20.64
C PRO A 282 -3.91 15.26 20.23
N PHE A 283 -3.36 14.31 20.98
CA PHE A 283 -3.64 12.88 20.78
C PHE A 283 -5.14 12.58 20.85
N GLY A 284 -5.62 11.64 20.03
CA GLY A 284 -7.04 11.32 19.88
C GLY A 284 -7.83 12.31 19.02
N GLN A 285 -7.22 13.42 18.58
CA GLN A 285 -7.80 14.35 17.62
C GLN A 285 -7.08 14.25 16.28
N VAL A 286 -7.74 14.64 15.20
CA VAL A 286 -7.16 14.72 13.85
C VAL A 286 -7.40 16.09 13.26
N PHE A 287 -6.50 16.53 12.39
CA PHE A 287 -6.72 17.71 11.55
C PHE A 287 -6.94 17.27 10.10
N ILE A 288 -7.95 17.82 9.45
CA ILE A 288 -8.23 17.56 8.03
C ILE A 288 -8.00 18.87 7.28
N THR A 289 -7.08 18.86 6.31
CA THR A 289 -6.77 20.07 5.56
C THR A 289 -8.00 20.58 4.81
N GLY A 290 -8.14 21.91 4.64
CA GLY A 290 -9.26 22.54 3.94
C GLY A 290 -10.67 22.27 4.53
N PHE A 291 -10.76 21.70 5.73
CA PHE A 291 -12.02 21.22 6.33
C PHE A 291 -12.74 22.26 7.21
N LYS A 292 -12.12 23.43 7.44
CA LYS A 292 -12.62 24.49 8.35
C LYS A 292 -14.01 25.04 8.06
N HIS A 293 -14.54 24.82 6.86
CA HIS A 293 -15.86 25.30 6.44
C HIS A 293 -16.98 24.28 6.72
N ILE A 294 -16.64 23.08 7.16
CA ILE A 294 -17.61 22.04 7.48
C ILE A 294 -17.97 22.11 8.95
N LYS A 295 -19.26 22.25 9.23
CA LYS A 295 -19.82 21.95 10.55
C LYS A 295 -20.11 20.46 10.56
N THR A 296 -19.49 19.71 11.45
CA THR A 296 -19.78 18.28 11.64
C THR A 296 -20.53 18.08 12.95
N TYR A 297 -21.31 17.00 13.01
CA TYR A 297 -21.93 16.57 14.25
C TYR A 297 -20.89 16.34 15.35
N GLN A 298 -20.94 17.18 16.40
CA GLN A 298 -20.05 17.14 17.56
C GLN A 298 -18.54 17.21 17.24
N ASP A 299 -18.15 17.86 16.14
CA ASP A 299 -16.75 17.93 15.71
C ASP A 299 -16.12 16.53 15.54
N LYS A 300 -16.90 15.57 15.02
CA LYS A 300 -16.46 14.19 14.83
C LYS A 300 -16.49 13.79 13.37
N VAL A 301 -15.62 12.84 13.03
CA VAL A 301 -15.60 12.15 11.74
C VAL A 301 -15.41 10.66 11.95
N ILE A 302 -15.98 9.85 11.06
CA ILE A 302 -15.68 8.43 10.96
C ILE A 302 -14.40 8.29 10.14
N VAL A 303 -13.44 7.51 10.65
CA VAL A 303 -12.18 7.21 9.98
C VAL A 303 -12.00 5.70 9.90
N SER A 304 -11.58 5.22 8.74
CA SER A 304 -11.18 3.82 8.55
C SER A 304 -10.13 3.71 7.44
N ARG A 305 -9.59 2.53 7.22
CA ARG A 305 -8.64 2.22 6.15
C ARG A 305 -9.00 0.87 5.55
N SER A 306 -8.92 0.75 4.22
CA SER A 306 -9.09 -0.55 3.57
C SER A 306 -7.80 -1.37 3.62
N PRO A 307 -7.87 -2.67 3.96
CA PRO A 307 -9.08 -3.42 4.29
C PRO A 307 -9.59 -3.16 5.71
N CYS A 308 -10.91 -2.98 5.84
CA CYS A 308 -11.62 -2.87 7.12
C CYS A 308 -12.62 -4.01 7.22
N ILE A 309 -12.38 -4.94 8.15
CA ILE A 309 -13.13 -6.20 8.27
C ILE A 309 -13.49 -6.56 9.72
N ASN A 310 -12.86 -5.92 10.70
CA ASN A 310 -13.21 -6.02 12.11
C ASN A 310 -13.87 -4.69 12.53
N ASN A 311 -14.82 -4.70 13.46
CA ASN A 311 -15.41 -3.47 14.02
C ASN A 311 -14.35 -2.52 14.60
N LEU A 312 -13.20 -3.08 15.02
CA LEU A 312 -12.03 -2.32 15.45
C LEU A 312 -11.25 -1.64 14.31
N ASP A 313 -11.65 -1.74 13.05
CA ASP A 313 -10.98 -1.07 11.93
C ASP A 313 -11.59 0.30 11.62
N MET A 314 -12.74 0.62 12.22
CA MET A 314 -13.41 1.90 12.10
C MET A 314 -13.41 2.60 13.45
N ARG A 315 -13.08 3.89 13.43
CA ARG A 315 -13.03 4.74 14.62
C ARG A 315 -13.80 6.01 14.35
N THR A 316 -14.36 6.58 15.41
CA THR A 316 -14.78 7.97 15.41
C THR A 316 -13.64 8.81 16.00
N ALA A 317 -13.14 9.78 15.24
CA ALA A 317 -12.10 10.69 15.66
C ALA A 317 -12.65 12.10 15.81
N LYS A 318 -12.17 12.83 16.82
CA LYS A 318 -12.51 14.25 17.01
C LYS A 318 -11.68 15.10 16.05
N THR A 319 -12.29 16.07 15.40
CA THR A 319 -11.60 17.03 14.54
C THR A 319 -11.11 18.23 15.35
N VAL A 320 -9.91 18.71 15.02
CA VAL A 320 -9.40 19.98 15.56
C VAL A 320 -10.11 21.13 14.85
N VAL A 321 -11.07 21.74 15.53
CA VAL A 321 -11.87 22.88 15.00
C VAL A 321 -11.40 24.25 15.50
N ALA A 322 -10.51 24.27 16.50
CA ALA A 322 -9.95 25.48 17.08
C ALA A 322 -8.45 25.30 17.33
N LYS A 323 -7.71 26.42 17.36
CA LYS A 323 -6.26 26.43 17.55
C LYS A 323 -5.87 25.74 18.87
N PRO A 324 -5.07 24.66 18.83
CA PRO A 324 -4.55 24.05 20.05
C PRO A 324 -3.71 25.04 20.88
N ARG A 325 -3.69 24.88 22.20
CA ARG A 325 -2.96 25.78 23.11
C ARG A 325 -1.45 25.85 22.81
N LYS A 326 -0.85 24.72 22.41
CA LYS A 326 0.58 24.61 22.11
C LYS A 326 0.96 25.12 20.71
N MET A 327 -0.02 25.26 19.82
CA MET A 327 0.20 25.71 18.45
C MET A 327 0.27 27.23 18.39
N ASN A 328 1.28 27.77 17.71
CA ASN A 328 1.33 29.21 17.50
C ASN A 328 0.31 29.66 16.43
N HIS A 329 0.08 30.97 16.31
CA HIS A 329 -0.95 31.49 15.39
C HIS A 329 -0.56 31.25 13.93
N ASP A 330 0.70 31.45 13.57
CA ASP A 330 1.18 31.30 12.18
C ASP A 330 1.09 29.86 11.68
N GLU A 331 1.37 28.88 12.54
CA GLU A 331 1.19 27.44 12.28
C GLU A 331 -0.28 27.10 12.05
N TRP A 332 -1.17 27.65 12.88
CA TRP A 332 -2.61 27.42 12.76
C TRP A 332 -3.16 28.00 11.46
N GLU A 333 -2.80 29.24 11.13
CA GLU A 333 -3.21 29.87 9.87
C GLU A 333 -2.63 29.12 8.68
N TRP A 334 -1.38 28.67 8.77
CA TRP A 334 -0.76 27.85 7.74
C TRP A 334 -1.49 26.52 7.52
N LEU A 335 -1.75 25.73 8.57
CA LEU A 335 -2.51 24.48 8.46
C LEU A 335 -3.90 24.72 7.84
N ASN A 336 -4.58 25.81 8.23
CA ASN A 336 -5.88 26.21 7.68
C ASN A 336 -5.83 26.79 6.26
N SER A 337 -4.64 27.11 5.76
CA SER A 337 -4.40 27.54 4.38
C SER A 337 -4.22 26.35 3.42
N LEU A 338 -3.88 25.17 3.94
CA LEU A 338 -3.64 23.98 3.13
C LEU A 338 -4.93 23.50 2.45
N PRO A 339 -4.89 23.09 1.17
CA PRO A 339 -6.06 22.61 0.45
C PRO A 339 -6.53 21.27 0.99
N PHE A 340 -7.83 20.98 0.82
CA PHE A 340 -8.43 19.72 1.25
C PHE A 340 -7.84 18.51 0.52
N GLY A 341 -7.45 17.49 1.29
CA GLY A 341 -7.11 16.18 0.76
C GLY A 341 -6.10 15.36 1.54
N VAL A 342 -5.78 15.76 2.78
CA VAL A 342 -4.87 15.05 3.69
C VAL A 342 -5.51 14.95 5.08
N LEU A 343 -5.33 13.80 5.73
CA LEU A 343 -5.65 13.56 7.14
C LEU A 343 -4.35 13.62 7.95
N VAL A 344 -4.25 14.59 8.83
CA VAL A 344 -3.07 14.82 9.68
C VAL A 344 -3.31 14.17 11.04
N PHE A 345 -2.49 13.17 11.35
CA PHE A 345 -2.49 12.47 12.62
C PHE A 345 -1.52 13.15 13.59
N PRO A 346 -1.87 13.25 14.88
CA PRO A 346 -0.96 13.73 15.91
C PRO A 346 0.18 12.74 16.09
N ASN A 347 1.33 13.27 16.47
CA ASN A 347 2.49 12.46 16.80
C ASN A 347 2.23 11.77 18.14
N PRO A 348 2.36 10.44 18.25
CA PRO A 348 2.05 9.74 19.48
C PRO A 348 3.04 10.13 20.60
N PRO A 349 2.59 10.14 21.87
CA PRO A 349 3.52 10.16 22.99
C PRO A 349 4.54 9.01 22.89
N THR A 350 5.78 9.25 23.33
CA THR A 350 6.85 8.25 23.27
C THR A 350 6.42 6.94 23.93
N GLY A 351 6.57 5.82 23.22
CA GLY A 351 6.21 4.49 23.71
C GLY A 351 4.72 4.17 23.65
N THR A 352 3.92 4.99 22.98
CA THR A 352 2.49 4.73 22.74
C THR A 352 2.22 4.36 21.29
N GLN A 353 1.12 3.65 21.09
CA GLN A 353 0.65 3.20 19.78
C GLN A 353 0.13 4.38 18.96
N SER A 354 0.56 4.49 17.70
CA SER A 354 0.08 5.54 16.80
C SER A 354 -1.42 5.39 16.48
N MET A 355 -2.09 6.51 16.19
CA MET A 355 -3.50 6.48 15.76
C MET A 355 -3.72 5.70 14.45
N PRO A 356 -2.85 5.85 13.42
CA PRO A 356 -2.86 4.98 12.23
C PRO A 356 -2.95 3.49 12.54
N GLU A 357 -2.11 2.98 13.45
CA GLU A 357 -2.12 1.57 13.82
C GLU A 357 -3.44 1.13 14.45
N GLN A 358 -4.05 2.01 15.26
CA GLN A 358 -5.37 1.74 15.84
C GLN A 358 -6.51 1.74 14.82
N ILE A 359 -6.27 2.25 13.60
CA ILE A 359 -7.23 2.33 12.51
C ILE A 359 -6.85 1.30 11.44
N ALA A 360 -7.33 0.07 11.67
CA ALA A 360 -7.10 -1.06 10.79
C ALA A 360 -5.62 -1.41 10.56
N ASN A 361 -4.74 -1.22 11.57
CA ASN A 361 -3.28 -1.42 11.46
C ASN A 361 -2.68 -0.62 10.28
N GLY A 362 -3.08 0.64 10.15
CA GLY A 362 -2.55 1.56 9.15
C GLY A 362 -1.20 2.14 9.51
N ASP A 363 -0.51 2.67 8.51
CA ASP A 363 0.70 3.47 8.67
C ASP A 363 0.55 4.81 7.91
N LEU A 364 1.66 5.55 7.77
CA LEU A 364 1.72 6.81 7.05
C LEU A 364 2.65 6.72 5.83
N ASP A 365 2.87 5.53 5.27
CA ASP A 365 3.81 5.30 4.17
C ASP A 365 3.19 5.45 2.76
N GLY A 366 1.92 5.86 2.74
CA GLY A 366 1.08 6.08 1.56
C GLY A 366 -0.35 5.55 1.71
N ASP A 367 -0.70 5.05 2.89
CA ASP A 367 -2.04 4.58 3.21
C ASP A 367 -3.11 5.67 2.99
N ARG A 368 -4.24 5.22 2.47
CA ARG A 368 -5.42 6.06 2.23
C ARG A 368 -6.50 5.73 3.24
N TYR A 369 -6.89 6.76 3.98
CA TYR A 369 -7.95 6.71 4.97
C TYR A 369 -9.26 7.16 4.34
N PHE A 370 -10.28 6.35 4.54
CA PHE A 370 -11.66 6.75 4.35
C PHE A 370 -12.04 7.67 5.50
N ILE A 371 -12.50 8.88 5.17
CA ILE A 371 -13.08 9.82 6.12
C ILE A 371 -14.54 10.07 5.74
N CYS A 372 -15.45 10.05 6.71
CA CYS A 372 -16.86 10.36 6.50
C CYS A 372 -17.38 11.29 7.59
N TRP A 373 -18.11 12.32 7.16
CA TRP A 373 -18.64 13.38 7.99
C TRP A 373 -20.14 13.59 7.76
N ASP A 374 -20.84 12.53 7.34
CA ASP A 374 -22.30 12.55 7.27
C ASP A 374 -22.88 12.55 8.68
N ASP A 375 -23.62 13.59 9.06
CA ASP A 375 -24.11 13.78 10.43
C ASP A 375 -25.01 12.63 10.89
N ALA A 376 -25.81 12.06 9.99
CA ALA A 376 -26.70 10.96 10.33
C ALA A 376 -25.90 9.68 10.62
N LEU A 377 -24.85 9.40 9.84
CA LEU A 377 -23.95 8.28 10.13
C LEU A 377 -23.14 8.53 11.41
N VAL A 378 -22.49 9.69 11.53
CA VAL A 378 -21.63 10.03 12.68
C VAL A 378 -22.42 10.03 13.99
N GLY A 379 -23.68 10.48 13.97
CA GLY A 379 -24.54 10.55 15.15
C GLY A 379 -25.09 9.20 15.62
N ASN A 380 -25.13 8.19 14.75
CA ASN A 380 -25.73 6.88 15.05
C ASN A 380 -24.71 5.73 15.11
N ILE A 381 -23.45 5.97 14.75
CA ILE A 381 -22.45 4.91 14.69
C ILE A 381 -21.91 4.57 16.09
N VAL A 382 -21.80 3.27 16.38
CA VAL A 382 -21.18 2.76 17.60
C VAL A 382 -19.77 2.27 17.28
N THR A 383 -18.76 3.05 17.66
CA THR A 383 -17.35 2.68 17.50
C THR A 383 -16.61 2.75 18.83
N GLN A 384 -15.49 2.04 18.91
CA GLN A 384 -14.55 2.25 20.02
C GLN A 384 -13.86 3.62 19.86
N PRO A 385 -13.64 4.36 20.97
CA PRO A 385 -12.84 5.56 20.92
C PRO A 385 -11.37 5.24 20.60
N ILE A 386 -10.65 6.25 20.14
CA ILE A 386 -9.18 6.19 20.05
C ILE A 386 -8.62 6.44 21.44
N GLU A 387 -7.76 5.54 21.89
CA GLU A 387 -7.22 5.54 23.27
C GLU A 387 -5.71 5.57 23.22
N GLU A 388 -5.09 6.16 24.23
CA GLU A 388 -3.65 6.08 24.40
C GLU A 388 -3.29 4.68 24.91
N ARG A 389 -2.68 3.88 24.04
CA ARG A 389 -2.26 2.50 24.34
C ARG A 389 -0.75 2.44 24.32
N LYS A 390 -0.16 1.66 25.23
CA LYS A 390 1.28 1.38 25.14
C LYS A 390 1.55 0.67 23.81
N ALA A 391 2.60 1.09 23.12
CA ALA A 391 3.09 0.36 21.97
C ALA A 391 3.41 -1.08 22.43
N SER A 392 2.97 -2.05 21.64
CA SER A 392 3.41 -3.42 21.89
C SER A 392 4.94 -3.46 21.71
N PRO A 393 5.70 -4.15 22.59
CA PRO A 393 7.12 -4.31 22.38
C PRO A 393 7.31 -4.87 20.97
N ASP A 394 8.07 -4.14 20.18
CA ASP A 394 8.13 -4.32 18.75
C ASP A 394 8.60 -5.75 18.48
N THR A 395 7.67 -6.66 18.13
CA THR A 395 8.00 -8.07 17.91
C THR A 395 8.77 -8.26 16.62
N THR A 396 9.13 -7.15 15.96
CA THR A 396 10.14 -6.99 14.92
C THR A 396 11.54 -7.36 15.45
N SER A 397 11.66 -8.56 16.02
CA SER A 397 12.87 -9.35 15.98
C SER A 397 13.32 -9.38 14.52
N THR A 398 14.21 -8.46 14.21
CA THR A 398 15.14 -8.64 13.10
C THR A 398 15.91 -9.86 13.54
N ALA A 399 15.43 -11.04 13.18
CA ALA A 399 16.22 -12.24 13.26
C ALA A 399 17.40 -11.97 12.33
N VAL A 400 18.45 -11.38 12.91
CA VAL A 400 19.76 -11.27 12.28
C VAL A 400 20.07 -12.70 11.89
N GLN A 401 20.20 -12.94 10.59
CA GLN A 401 20.54 -14.28 10.14
C GLN A 401 21.99 -14.52 10.52
N GLU A 402 22.22 -15.11 11.70
CA GLU A 402 23.52 -15.64 12.05
C GLU A 402 23.87 -16.75 11.05
N GLY A 403 25.02 -16.61 10.37
CA GLY A 403 25.65 -17.69 9.63
C GLY A 403 25.36 -17.80 8.13
N LYS A 404 24.78 -16.78 7.47
CA LYS A 404 24.73 -16.76 5.99
C LYS A 404 25.89 -15.99 5.40
N ASP A 405 26.50 -16.59 4.38
CA ASP A 405 27.54 -16.00 3.55
C ASP A 405 27.01 -14.74 2.83
N PRO A 406 27.47 -13.53 3.21
CA PRO A 406 27.03 -12.29 2.58
C PRO A 406 27.30 -12.30 1.08
N SER A 407 28.36 -12.95 0.60
CA SER A 407 28.72 -12.95 -0.82
C SER A 407 27.68 -13.65 -1.72
N ARG A 408 26.79 -14.46 -1.14
CA ARG A 408 25.76 -15.23 -1.88
C ARG A 408 24.35 -14.69 -1.73
N TRP A 409 24.17 -13.53 -1.06
CA TRP A 409 22.84 -12.99 -0.75
C TRP A 409 21.96 -12.84 -2.00
N PHE A 410 22.53 -12.36 -3.12
CA PHE A 410 21.79 -12.10 -4.35
C PHE A 410 21.32 -13.40 -5.01
N SER A 411 22.18 -14.41 -5.09
CA SER A 411 21.78 -15.73 -5.59
C SER A 411 20.69 -16.38 -4.73
N SER A 412 20.81 -16.30 -3.41
CA SER A 412 19.76 -16.80 -2.50
C SER A 412 18.44 -16.01 -2.65
N MET A 413 18.52 -14.72 -2.94
CA MET A 413 17.34 -13.89 -3.24
C MET A 413 16.68 -14.31 -4.55
N GLN A 414 17.45 -14.59 -5.60
CA GLN A 414 16.94 -15.07 -6.88
C GLN A 414 16.23 -16.43 -6.73
N GLU A 415 16.85 -17.38 -6.02
CA GLU A 415 16.25 -18.69 -5.71
C GLU A 415 14.90 -18.51 -4.98
N MET A 416 14.88 -17.70 -3.92
CA MET A 416 13.67 -17.38 -3.17
C MET A 416 12.60 -16.71 -4.03
N THR A 417 12.99 -15.82 -4.95
CA THR A 417 12.08 -15.16 -5.87
C THR A 417 11.41 -16.17 -6.78
N LEU A 418 12.16 -17.13 -7.34
CA LEU A 418 11.65 -18.19 -8.21
C LEU A 418 10.69 -19.12 -7.45
N GLU A 419 11.02 -19.51 -6.22
CA GLU A 419 10.11 -20.28 -5.36
C GLU A 419 8.80 -19.52 -5.10
N MET A 420 8.89 -18.22 -4.79
CA MET A 420 7.74 -17.38 -4.54
C MET A 420 6.82 -17.23 -5.76
N VAL A 421 7.32 -17.30 -6.99
CA VAL A 421 6.47 -17.24 -8.20
C VAL A 421 5.37 -18.29 -8.16
N GLY A 422 5.71 -19.52 -7.72
CA GLY A 422 4.73 -20.59 -7.53
C GLY A 422 3.73 -20.26 -6.41
N GLU A 423 4.23 -19.82 -5.24
CA GLU A 423 3.39 -19.48 -4.07
C GLU A 423 2.45 -18.28 -4.34
N MET A 424 2.92 -17.29 -5.10
CA MET A 424 2.23 -16.03 -5.36
C MET A 424 0.90 -16.23 -6.08
N ALA A 425 0.83 -17.15 -7.04
CA ALA A 425 -0.41 -17.48 -7.75
C ALA A 425 -1.46 -18.06 -6.80
N HIS A 426 -1.04 -18.94 -5.89
CA HIS A 426 -1.92 -19.56 -4.90
C HIS A 426 -2.35 -18.59 -3.80
N SER A 427 -1.43 -17.74 -3.33
CA SER A 427 -1.72 -16.75 -2.27
C SER A 427 -2.87 -15.81 -2.66
N SER A 428 -2.93 -15.37 -3.91
CA SER A 428 -3.99 -14.47 -4.39
C SER A 428 -5.37 -15.14 -4.35
N GLN A 429 -5.43 -16.45 -4.62
CA GLN A 429 -6.67 -17.23 -4.51
C GLN A 429 -7.11 -17.40 -3.05
N LEU A 430 -6.16 -17.66 -2.14
CA LEU A 430 -6.42 -17.77 -0.70
C LEU A 430 -6.89 -16.44 -0.11
N ILE A 431 -6.26 -15.32 -0.47
CA ILE A 431 -6.69 -13.97 -0.08
C ILE A 431 -8.14 -13.73 -0.49
N GLY A 432 -8.50 -14.03 -1.75
CA GLY A 432 -9.88 -13.88 -2.22
C GLY A 432 -10.87 -14.84 -1.52
N LEU A 433 -10.40 -16.02 -1.10
CA LEU A 433 -11.21 -16.98 -0.35
C LEU A 433 -11.47 -16.51 1.09
N PHE A 434 -10.44 -16.08 1.81
CA PHE A 434 -10.57 -15.58 3.17
C PHE A 434 -11.52 -14.37 3.24
N TRP A 435 -11.44 -13.45 2.29
CA TRP A 435 -12.39 -12.35 2.17
C TRP A 435 -13.84 -12.81 1.98
N LYS A 436 -14.07 -13.79 1.09
CA LYS A 436 -15.43 -14.32 0.89
C LYS A 436 -15.95 -15.02 2.14
N LEU A 437 -15.10 -15.79 2.80
CA LEU A 437 -15.48 -16.51 4.02
C LEU A 437 -15.72 -15.56 5.20
N SER A 438 -15.00 -14.44 5.29
CA SER A 438 -15.27 -13.44 6.32
C SER A 438 -16.64 -12.78 6.12
N GLY A 439 -17.04 -12.50 4.87
CA GLY A 439 -18.30 -11.80 4.55
C GLY A 439 -19.54 -12.68 4.29
N ASN A 440 -19.41 -13.99 4.07
CA ASN A 440 -20.53 -14.84 3.64
C ASN A 440 -21.47 -15.30 4.78
N ASN A 441 -21.12 -15.06 6.04
CA ASN A 441 -21.99 -15.40 7.18
C ASN A 441 -23.07 -14.34 7.37
N LYS A 442 -24.01 -14.25 6.42
CA LYS A 442 -25.12 -13.27 6.47
C LYS A 442 -26.10 -13.49 7.62
N VAL A 443 -26.15 -14.72 8.16
CA VAL A 443 -27.12 -15.10 9.19
C VAL A 443 -26.69 -14.62 10.57
N ASP A 444 -25.40 -14.69 10.89
CA ASP A 444 -24.85 -14.34 12.21
C ASP A 444 -23.94 -13.08 12.17
N GLY A 445 -23.81 -12.45 10.99
CA GLY A 445 -22.97 -11.28 10.77
C GLY A 445 -21.45 -11.58 10.78
N MET A 446 -20.64 -10.55 10.56
CA MET A 446 -19.17 -10.64 10.63
C MET A 446 -18.62 -10.75 12.06
N GLU A 447 -19.50 -10.74 13.06
CA GLU A 447 -19.09 -10.80 14.47
C GLU A 447 -18.79 -12.23 14.95
N THR A 448 -19.14 -13.25 14.16
CA THR A 448 -18.82 -14.63 14.52
C THR A 448 -17.32 -14.84 14.69
N PRO A 449 -16.88 -15.67 15.65
CA PRO A 449 -15.47 -16.02 15.80
C PRO A 449 -14.82 -16.52 14.51
N ASP A 450 -15.57 -17.24 13.66
CA ASP A 450 -15.10 -17.73 12.37
C ASP A 450 -14.89 -16.59 11.36
N SER A 451 -15.86 -15.67 11.22
CA SER A 451 -15.73 -14.50 10.35
C SER A 451 -14.53 -13.63 10.74
N ARG A 452 -14.33 -13.40 12.04
CA ARG A 452 -13.15 -12.67 12.56
C ARG A 452 -11.86 -13.40 12.24
N SER A 453 -11.81 -14.71 12.44
CA SER A 453 -10.63 -15.53 12.13
C SER A 453 -10.28 -15.49 10.64
N PHE A 454 -11.28 -15.57 9.75
CA PHE A 454 -11.06 -15.41 8.31
C PHE A 454 -10.66 -13.99 7.92
N GLY A 455 -11.21 -12.97 8.59
CA GLY A 455 -10.79 -11.59 8.44
C GLY A 455 -9.31 -11.41 8.81
N ASP A 456 -8.90 -11.89 9.97
CA ASP A 456 -7.52 -11.80 10.42
C ASP A 456 -6.57 -12.57 9.48
N ALA A 457 -6.97 -13.76 9.01
CA ALA A 457 -6.22 -14.51 8.00
C ALA A 457 -6.10 -13.73 6.68
N TYR A 458 -7.16 -13.03 6.27
CA TYR A 458 -7.15 -12.16 5.09
C TYR A 458 -6.13 -11.01 5.25
N LYS A 459 -6.15 -10.28 6.37
CA LYS A 459 -5.17 -9.21 6.68
C LYS A 459 -3.74 -9.74 6.70
N GLN A 460 -3.50 -10.84 7.42
CA GLN A 460 -2.17 -11.45 7.51
C GLN A 460 -1.66 -11.86 6.12
N SER A 461 -2.53 -12.42 5.27
CA SER A 461 -2.15 -12.81 3.91
C SER A 461 -1.78 -11.61 3.03
N LEU A 462 -2.41 -10.44 3.23
CA LEU A 462 -2.03 -9.20 2.54
C LEU A 462 -0.66 -8.70 3.01
N GLU A 463 -0.39 -8.72 4.31
CA GLU A 463 0.90 -8.30 4.87
C GLU A 463 2.04 -9.22 4.44
N MET A 464 1.78 -10.53 4.38
CA MET A 464 2.75 -11.49 3.83
C MET A 464 3.16 -11.17 2.40
N LYS A 465 2.19 -10.78 1.56
CA LYS A 465 2.46 -10.38 0.18
C LYS A 465 3.39 -9.15 0.11
N LYS A 466 3.30 -8.23 1.08
CA LYS A 466 4.12 -7.02 1.15
C LYS A 466 5.51 -7.26 1.75
N HIS A 467 5.59 -8.09 2.78
CA HIS A 467 6.79 -8.22 3.63
C HIS A 467 7.55 -9.53 3.44
N GLY A 468 7.04 -10.46 2.64
CA GLY A 468 7.64 -11.78 2.51
C GLY A 468 7.52 -12.58 3.81
N GLY A 469 6.41 -12.46 4.54
CA GLY A 469 6.16 -13.30 5.70
C GLY A 469 5.89 -14.77 5.32
N LYS A 470 5.84 -15.65 6.32
CA LYS A 470 5.18 -16.97 6.23
C LYS A 470 3.82 -16.88 6.92
N LEU A 471 2.83 -17.68 6.50
CA LEU A 471 1.56 -17.78 7.22
C LEU A 471 1.89 -18.42 8.57
N CYS A 472 1.84 -17.63 9.64
CA CYS A 472 2.10 -18.16 10.97
C CYS A 472 0.99 -19.15 11.34
N ASN A 473 1.39 -20.35 11.76
CA ASN A 473 0.53 -21.45 12.15
C ASN A 473 -0.32 -21.21 13.42
N ASN A 474 -0.31 -19.97 13.94
CA ASN A 474 -1.01 -19.54 15.15
C ASN A 474 -2.43 -19.04 14.89
N SER A 475 -2.95 -19.17 13.66
CA SER A 475 -4.38 -19.02 13.43
C SER A 475 -5.13 -19.96 14.39
N PRO A 476 -6.24 -19.50 15.03
CA PRO A 476 -7.05 -20.34 15.90
C PRO A 476 -7.36 -21.66 15.19
N LYS A 477 -7.47 -22.78 15.93
CA LYS A 477 -7.92 -24.06 15.36
C LYS A 477 -9.30 -23.82 14.72
N ILE A 478 -9.33 -23.54 13.42
CA ILE A 478 -10.55 -23.29 12.66
C ILE A 478 -11.33 -24.59 12.73
N ARG A 479 -12.44 -24.60 13.48
CA ARG A 479 -13.34 -25.74 13.44
C ARG A 479 -13.92 -25.77 12.02
N PRO A 480 -13.96 -26.93 11.35
CA PRO A 480 -14.60 -27.01 10.05
C PRO A 480 -16.05 -26.49 10.22
N PRO A 481 -16.47 -25.50 9.43
CA PRO A 481 -17.79 -24.93 9.57
C PRO A 481 -18.84 -26.03 9.39
N LYS A 482 -19.86 -26.03 10.25
CA LYS A 482 -21.03 -26.90 10.14
C LYS A 482 -21.89 -26.43 8.95
N PHE A 483 -21.39 -26.57 7.73
CA PHE A 483 -22.19 -26.33 6.54
C PHE A 483 -23.04 -27.56 6.23
N GLY A 484 -24.35 -27.36 6.07
CA GLY A 484 -25.25 -28.40 5.58
C GLY A 484 -24.83 -28.88 4.17
N GLY A 485 -24.55 -30.18 4.07
CA GLY A 485 -24.67 -31.05 2.88
C GLY A 485 -23.81 -30.79 1.65
N ILE A 486 -23.83 -29.59 1.06
CA ILE A 486 -23.50 -29.42 -0.37
C ILE A 486 -22.26 -28.52 -0.60
N ILE A 487 -21.93 -27.63 0.33
CA ILE A 487 -20.79 -26.70 0.20
C ILE A 487 -19.47 -27.31 0.71
N THR A 488 -19.52 -28.42 1.44
CA THR A 488 -18.36 -29.01 2.13
C THR A 488 -17.34 -29.69 1.20
N SER A 489 -17.75 -30.34 0.09
CA SER A 489 -16.81 -31.17 -0.69
C SER A 489 -15.77 -30.35 -1.47
N VAL A 490 -16.17 -29.23 -2.07
CA VAL A 490 -15.31 -28.40 -2.93
C VAL A 490 -14.29 -27.61 -2.09
N TYR A 491 -14.73 -27.04 -0.97
CA TYR A 491 -13.84 -26.27 -0.09
C TYR A 491 -12.93 -27.15 0.75
N LYS A 492 -13.42 -28.31 1.25
CA LYS A 492 -12.59 -29.27 2.01
C LYS A 492 -11.47 -29.85 1.14
N LYS A 493 -11.74 -30.22 -0.11
CA LYS A 493 -10.71 -30.73 -1.04
C LYS A 493 -9.62 -29.69 -1.34
N ARG A 494 -10.00 -28.40 -1.49
CA ARG A 494 -9.02 -27.32 -1.70
C ARG A 494 -8.23 -27.02 -0.42
N PHE A 495 -8.90 -26.90 0.72
CA PHE A 495 -8.28 -26.55 2.01
C PHE A 495 -7.31 -27.63 2.52
N CYS A 496 -7.66 -28.92 2.40
CA CYS A 496 -6.79 -30.03 2.79
C CYS A 496 -5.52 -30.15 1.93
N ASN A 497 -5.55 -29.71 0.66
CA ASN A 497 -4.35 -29.67 -0.18
C ASN A 497 -3.36 -28.58 0.26
N PHE A 498 -3.81 -27.55 0.99
CA PHE A 498 -2.97 -26.44 1.45
C PHE A 498 -2.33 -26.68 2.83
N PHE A 499 -2.96 -27.49 3.68
CA PHE A 499 -2.46 -27.82 5.03
C PHE A 499 -2.41 -29.34 5.26
N PRO A 500 -1.57 -30.08 4.50
CA PRO A 500 -1.58 -31.54 4.52
C PRO A 500 -1.27 -32.14 5.90
N ASP A 501 -0.47 -31.47 6.72
CA ASP A 501 0.06 -32.03 7.97
C ASP A 501 -0.88 -31.90 9.20
N ARG A 502 -1.99 -31.15 9.09
CA ARG A 502 -2.89 -30.90 10.25
C ARG A 502 -4.26 -31.56 10.19
N PHE A 503 -4.67 -32.10 9.04
CA PHE A 503 -6.03 -32.66 8.87
C PHE A 503 -6.08 -34.18 8.65
N ARG A 504 -4.94 -34.87 8.54
CA ARG A 504 -4.92 -36.35 8.41
C ARG A 504 -5.54 -37.08 9.61
N ALA A 505 -5.42 -36.56 10.83
CA ALA A 505 -5.92 -37.23 12.02
C ALA A 505 -7.45 -37.20 12.19
N LEU A 506 -8.18 -36.31 11.50
CA LEU A 506 -9.64 -36.22 11.56
C LEU A 506 -10.35 -36.79 10.31
N ALA A 507 -9.59 -37.28 9.32
CA ALA A 507 -10.10 -37.68 8.01
C ALA A 507 -10.23 -39.21 7.82
N ILE A 508 -9.91 -40.03 8.84
CA ILE A 508 -10.03 -41.49 8.76
C ILE A 508 -11.44 -42.02 9.11
N ALA A 509 -12.35 -41.16 9.55
CA ALA A 509 -13.75 -41.53 9.72
C ALA A 509 -14.62 -40.78 8.69
N LEU A 510 -15.22 -41.56 7.78
CA LEU A 510 -16.35 -41.28 6.89
C LEU A 510 -16.02 -41.24 5.39
N SER A 511 -16.44 -42.36 4.77
CA SER A 511 -17.06 -42.48 3.43
C SER A 511 -16.17 -42.93 2.26
N ASP A 512 -16.21 -44.24 2.03
CA ASP A 512 -15.95 -44.92 0.76
C ASP A 512 -17.05 -44.59 -0.29
N SER A 513 -16.66 -44.07 -1.45
CA SER A 513 -17.28 -44.36 -2.76
C SER A 513 -16.54 -43.64 -3.90
N PRO A 514 -16.25 -44.31 -5.03
CA PRO A 514 -15.59 -43.71 -6.18
C PRO A 514 -16.61 -43.14 -7.17
N CYS A 515 -16.36 -41.93 -7.67
CA CYS A 515 -17.01 -41.42 -8.88
C CYS A 515 -15.93 -41.02 -9.89
N ASN A 516 -15.89 -41.74 -11.01
CA ASN A 516 -15.06 -41.43 -12.17
C ASN A 516 -15.63 -40.24 -12.92
N PHE A 517 -14.78 -39.29 -13.31
CA PHE A 517 -15.06 -38.31 -14.35
C PHE A 517 -13.80 -38.17 -15.22
N GLU A 518 -13.93 -38.53 -16.49
CA GLU A 518 -12.96 -38.23 -17.54
C GLU A 518 -13.07 -36.76 -17.96
N TYR A 519 -11.92 -36.10 -18.18
CA TYR A 519 -11.83 -34.80 -18.85
C TYR A 519 -10.78 -34.86 -19.95
N GLY A 520 -11.16 -34.47 -21.16
CA GLY A 520 -10.28 -34.33 -22.32
C GLY A 520 -9.36 -33.11 -22.25
N PRO A 521 -8.32 -33.04 -23.09
CA PRO A 521 -7.23 -32.08 -22.94
C PRO A 521 -7.60 -30.71 -23.55
N ALA A 522 -7.50 -29.65 -22.73
CA ALA A 522 -7.47 -28.29 -23.21
C ALA A 522 -6.02 -27.84 -23.38
N GLY A 523 -5.58 -27.65 -24.62
CA GLY A 523 -4.25 -27.12 -24.95
C GLY A 523 -4.09 -25.65 -24.54
N TYR A 524 -2.91 -25.30 -24.04
CA TYR A 524 -2.53 -23.91 -23.74
C TYR A 524 -1.38 -23.42 -24.63
N ARG A 525 -1.42 -22.10 -24.89
CA ARG A 525 -0.54 -21.33 -25.79
C ARG A 525 0.78 -20.93 -25.11
N PRO A 526 1.86 -20.69 -25.88
CA PRO A 526 3.19 -20.37 -25.35
C PRO A 526 3.27 -19.01 -24.64
N VAL A 527 4.20 -18.94 -23.68
CA VAL A 527 4.63 -17.74 -22.95
C VAL A 527 5.35 -16.79 -23.92
N SER A 528 4.87 -15.55 -24.05
CA SER A 528 5.57 -14.50 -24.82
C SER A 528 6.58 -13.77 -23.92
N ILE A 529 7.84 -13.72 -24.34
CA ILE A 529 8.90 -12.92 -23.72
C ILE A 529 9.04 -11.64 -24.56
N ASP A 530 8.69 -10.49 -23.98
CA ASP A 530 8.93 -9.19 -24.60
C ASP A 530 10.30 -8.66 -24.15
N VAL A 531 11.24 -8.49 -25.09
CA VAL A 531 12.59 -7.98 -24.85
C VAL A 531 12.67 -6.52 -25.33
N PHE A 532 13.11 -5.61 -24.47
CA PHE A 532 13.28 -4.19 -24.80
C PHE A 532 14.77 -3.80 -24.70
N GLN A 533 15.31 -3.15 -25.73
CA GLN A 533 16.65 -2.55 -25.73
C GLN A 533 16.56 -1.04 -25.42
N SER A 534 17.40 -0.55 -24.50
CA SER A 534 17.70 0.89 -24.39
C SER A 534 19.20 1.09 -24.22
N SER A 535 19.84 1.74 -25.18
CA SER A 535 21.24 2.17 -25.11
C SER A 535 21.30 3.59 -24.56
N GLU A 536 21.58 3.75 -23.28
CA GLU A 536 22.22 4.92 -22.63
C GLU A 536 22.20 4.72 -21.10
N PHE A 537 23.29 5.09 -20.41
CA PHE A 537 23.49 4.94 -18.97
C PHE A 537 22.47 5.79 -18.17
N ALA A 538 21.32 5.18 -17.92
CA ALA A 538 20.44 5.42 -16.79
C ALA A 538 19.84 4.06 -16.46
N LEU A 539 19.92 3.63 -15.20
CA LEU A 539 19.31 2.39 -14.71
C LEU A 539 17.90 2.25 -15.32
N SER A 540 17.73 1.34 -16.29
CA SER A 540 16.54 1.31 -17.13
C SER A 540 15.33 0.90 -16.30
N ILE A 541 14.53 1.90 -15.89
CA ILE A 541 13.18 1.74 -15.36
C ILE A 541 12.27 1.46 -16.56
N SER A 542 11.77 0.23 -16.65
CA SER A 542 11.08 -0.28 -17.84
C SER A 542 9.92 0.61 -18.30
N CYS A 543 9.94 0.95 -19.60
CA CYS A 543 8.89 1.65 -20.31
C CYS A 543 7.99 0.65 -21.03
N VAL A 544 6.67 0.70 -20.79
CA VAL A 544 5.66 0.06 -21.64
C VAL A 544 5.10 1.11 -22.58
N GLY A 545 5.58 1.13 -23.83
CA GLY A 545 4.99 1.92 -24.93
C GLY A 545 4.04 1.04 -25.75
N ARG A 546 2.77 1.47 -25.88
CA ARG A 546 1.86 0.90 -26.89
C ARG A 546 2.08 1.65 -28.20
N VAL A 547 2.52 0.97 -29.25
CA VAL A 547 2.42 1.49 -30.62
C VAL A 547 1.10 1.01 -31.21
N ALA A 548 0.20 1.95 -31.47
CA ALA A 548 -0.96 1.72 -32.32
C ALA A 548 -0.49 1.80 -33.78
N ARG A 549 -0.74 0.75 -34.56
CA ARG A 549 -0.59 0.78 -36.02
C ARG A 549 -1.61 1.77 -36.60
N ALA A 550 -1.12 2.78 -37.31
CA ALA A 550 -1.91 3.49 -38.30
C ALA A 550 -1.46 3.00 -39.68
N PHE A 551 -2.44 2.66 -40.51
CA PHE A 551 -2.27 2.26 -41.92
C PHE A 551 -1.76 3.44 -42.76
N SER A 552 -0.76 3.16 -43.59
CA SER A 552 -0.75 3.41 -45.05
C SER A 552 0.46 2.72 -45.64
#